data_AF-A0A2E0S6Q4-F1
#
_entry.id   AF-A0A2E0S6Q4-F1
#
_cell.length_a   1.000
_cell.length_b   1.000
_cell.length_c   1.000
_cell.angle_alpha   90.00
_cell.angle_beta   90.00
_cell.angle_gamma   90.00
#
_symmetry.space_group_name_H-M   'P 1'
#
loop_
_entity.id
_entity.type
_entity.pdbx_description
1 polymer ?
#
loop_
_entity_poly.entity_id
_entity_poly.type
_entity_poly.pdbx_seq_one_letter_code
_entity_poly.pdbx_strand_id
1 'polypeptide(L)'
;MSRFVITPSTLRTKIFDMSFNKSWSELSSSAQHKYAMIVADEISKMDRVTAIVNGGKIFPRIAIAVTPSSQGLDIVKDVLTGIWHIVWDAEEKYWTTAFGSVIVDPEGVKKETGFELIIELIRRRDGVALSRNVKSKQHVLDNIAYLTNARKWATRHWEVVTKPFETYDELVDAVLKWNEDADGGRAEVIEVYGYPEAWKVSKMDSLTGLFADTNSMNFNEPIGAWNTNNVTNMAHVFSDTGDVGRESIFNMPLNGWDVSKVVTMHEMFWGAPLFNQDLNDWNVGNVTDMSGMFARTERFNGDISGWDTSSVVSMYGMFHRAEAFAPKDLNGWNTRNVEDMTKMFSKAKLFNGDISEWRVAALSEARKMFKGADSFTGDLSNWLLKGHKYEEMFAHAANFVNVDHLPRFESAEALEAARVAVTANKRNQTRGDTQCSGSANSVVAQVFARFSL
;
A
#
# COMPACT_ATOMS: atom_id res chain seq x y z
N MET A 1 32.13 12.47 -25.92
CA MET A 1 30.77 12.08 -25.49
C MET A 1 29.81 13.20 -25.86
N SER A 2 28.93 12.95 -26.83
CA SER A 2 28.06 13.97 -27.43
C SER A 2 26.78 14.12 -26.60
N ARG A 3 26.53 15.28 -26.00
CA ARG A 3 25.22 15.59 -25.40
C ARG A 3 24.26 16.02 -26.53
N PHE A 4 23.19 15.26 -26.75
CA PHE A 4 22.10 15.68 -27.62
C PHE A 4 21.26 16.75 -26.92
N VAL A 5 21.53 18.02 -27.23
CA VAL A 5 20.67 19.14 -26.81
C VAL A 5 19.56 19.28 -27.83
N ILE A 6 18.34 18.85 -27.48
CA ILE A 6 17.15 19.09 -28.31
C ILE A 6 16.78 20.57 -28.17
N THR A 7 17.19 21.39 -29.14
CA THR A 7 16.84 22.81 -29.20
C THR A 7 15.39 23.01 -29.67
N PRO A 8 14.73 24.12 -29.31
CA PRO A 8 13.35 24.40 -29.73
C PRO A 8 13.14 24.40 -31.25
N SER A 9 14.18 24.69 -32.03
CA SER A 9 14.18 24.55 -33.50
C SER A 9 13.94 23.11 -33.95
N THR A 10 14.57 22.12 -33.32
CA THR A 10 14.49 20.71 -33.71
C THR A 10 13.11 20.13 -33.41
N LEU A 11 12.53 20.52 -32.26
CA LEU A 11 11.15 20.20 -31.91
C LEU A 11 10.18 20.87 -32.91
N ARG A 12 10.41 22.14 -33.24
CA ARG A 12 9.60 22.90 -34.21
C ARG A 12 9.64 22.28 -35.61
N THR A 13 10.80 21.85 -36.10
CA THR A 13 10.93 21.20 -37.42
C THR A 13 10.18 19.86 -37.46
N LYS A 14 10.40 18.96 -36.49
CA LYS A 14 9.65 17.69 -36.40
C LYS A 14 8.13 17.87 -36.38
N ILE A 15 7.66 18.95 -35.73
CA ILE A 15 6.24 19.30 -35.63
C ILE A 15 5.71 19.95 -36.93
N PHE A 16 6.51 20.78 -37.62
CA PHE A 16 6.09 21.46 -38.86
C PHE A 16 6.18 20.59 -40.12
N ASP A 17 7.11 19.64 -40.19
CA ASP A 17 7.23 18.74 -41.35
C ASP A 17 5.98 17.85 -41.53
N MET A 18 5.19 17.65 -40.48
CA MET A 18 3.85 17.04 -40.52
C MET A 18 2.78 18.02 -41.04
N SER A 19 3.05 18.60 -42.21
CA SER A 19 2.31 19.71 -42.83
C SER A 19 0.94 19.32 -43.41
N PHE A 20 -0.01 18.98 -42.54
CA PHE A 20 -1.42 19.00 -42.90
C PHE A 20 -1.95 20.44 -42.97
N ASN A 21 -2.48 20.84 -44.12
CA ASN A 21 -3.12 22.15 -44.36
C ASN A 21 -4.49 22.29 -43.67
N LYS A 22 -4.58 21.90 -42.40
CA LYS A 22 -5.81 21.76 -41.63
C LYS A 22 -5.68 22.41 -40.25
N SER A 23 -6.76 22.99 -39.74
CA SER A 23 -6.82 23.37 -38.31
C SER A 23 -6.89 22.12 -37.43
N TRP A 24 -6.60 22.26 -36.12
CA TRP A 24 -6.70 21.14 -35.17
C TRP A 24 -8.07 20.46 -35.20
N SER A 25 -9.14 21.26 -35.31
CA SER A 25 -10.54 20.83 -35.46
C SER A 25 -10.89 20.15 -36.79
N GLU A 26 -10.01 20.19 -37.79
CA GLU A 26 -10.19 19.52 -39.09
C GLU A 26 -9.38 18.21 -39.22
N LEU A 27 -8.49 17.94 -38.25
CA LEU A 27 -7.80 16.65 -38.10
C LEU A 27 -8.79 15.59 -37.60
N SER A 28 -8.58 14.33 -37.99
CA SER A 28 -9.28 13.21 -37.35
C SER A 28 -8.73 12.94 -35.95
N SER A 29 -9.55 12.37 -35.06
CA SER A 29 -9.15 12.07 -33.68
C SER A 29 -7.88 11.21 -33.60
N SER A 30 -7.71 10.26 -34.54
CA SER A 30 -6.48 9.45 -34.67
C SER A 30 -5.23 10.29 -34.98
N ALA A 31 -5.34 11.35 -35.80
CA ALA A 31 -4.24 12.26 -36.09
C ALA A 31 -3.93 13.20 -34.92
N GLN A 32 -4.96 13.71 -34.23
CA GLN A 32 -4.82 14.49 -33.00
C GLN A 32 -4.11 13.69 -31.90
N HIS A 33 -4.55 12.44 -31.67
CA HIS A 33 -3.96 11.48 -30.73
C HIS A 33 -2.48 11.20 -31.03
N LYS A 34 -2.17 10.91 -32.31
CA LYS A 34 -0.79 10.64 -32.75
C LYS A 34 0.14 11.84 -32.52
N TYR A 35 -0.38 13.06 -32.69
CA TYR A 35 0.34 14.31 -32.42
C TYR A 35 0.57 14.54 -30.92
N ALA A 36 -0.46 14.35 -30.08
CA ALA A 36 -0.35 14.46 -28.62
C ALA A 36 0.68 13.46 -28.05
N MET A 37 0.69 12.23 -28.56
CA MET A 37 1.67 11.20 -28.20
C MET A 37 3.11 11.61 -28.52
N ILE A 38 3.37 12.23 -29.67
CA ILE A 38 4.71 12.71 -30.06
C ILE A 38 5.17 13.85 -29.13
N VAL A 39 4.27 14.75 -28.75
CA VAL A 39 4.58 15.84 -27.82
C VAL A 39 4.92 15.31 -26.43
N ALA A 40 4.16 14.34 -25.91
CA ALA A 40 4.45 13.69 -24.62
C ALA A 40 5.78 12.92 -24.63
N ASP A 41 6.07 12.20 -25.73
CA ASP A 41 7.29 11.41 -25.93
C ASP A 41 8.56 12.29 -26.12
N GLU A 42 8.45 13.53 -26.59
CA GLU A 42 9.59 14.46 -26.61
C GLU A 42 9.75 15.24 -25.29
N ILE A 43 8.66 15.47 -24.54
CA ILE A 43 8.72 16.09 -23.19
C ILE A 43 9.37 15.15 -22.17
N SER A 44 9.09 13.85 -22.22
CA SER A 44 9.66 12.86 -21.29
C SER A 44 11.19 12.74 -21.38
N LYS A 45 11.78 13.17 -22.50
CA LYS A 45 13.22 13.12 -22.81
C LYS A 45 13.99 14.38 -22.38
N MET A 46 13.35 15.33 -21.70
CA MET A 46 13.97 16.61 -21.30
C MET A 46 14.59 16.59 -19.90
N ASP A 47 15.92 16.42 -19.82
CA ASP A 47 16.69 16.40 -18.56
C ASP A 47 16.45 17.63 -17.67
N ARG A 48 16.36 18.84 -18.28
CA ARG A 48 16.15 20.11 -17.57
C ARG A 48 15.26 21.08 -18.35
N VAL A 49 14.16 21.52 -17.74
CA VAL A 49 13.37 22.66 -18.20
C VAL A 49 14.00 23.95 -17.66
N THR A 50 14.36 24.89 -18.54
CA THR A 50 14.92 26.21 -18.17
C THR A 50 14.36 27.27 -19.14
N ALA A 51 13.89 28.42 -18.64
CA ALA A 51 13.11 29.39 -19.41
C ALA A 51 13.83 30.72 -19.66
N ILE A 52 13.74 31.27 -20.89
CA ILE A 52 14.22 32.60 -21.31
C ILE A 52 13.26 33.17 -22.39
N VAL A 53 13.07 34.50 -22.47
CA VAL A 53 12.08 35.17 -23.34
C VAL A 53 12.66 36.41 -24.05
N ASN A 54 12.39 36.57 -25.36
CA ASN A 54 12.11 37.81 -26.12
C ASN A 54 12.10 37.50 -27.64
N GLY A 55 11.35 38.17 -28.53
CA GLY A 55 10.26 39.15 -28.37
C GLY A 55 9.88 39.75 -29.74
N GLY A 56 8.60 40.12 -29.98
CA GLY A 56 8.18 40.83 -31.23
C GLY A 56 6.82 40.42 -31.83
N LYS A 57 5.76 41.18 -31.49
CA LYS A 57 4.39 41.13 -32.08
C LYS A 57 4.44 41.37 -33.62
N ILE A 58 3.54 40.94 -34.51
CA ILE A 58 2.07 40.65 -34.57
C ILE A 58 1.89 39.56 -35.68
N PHE A 59 0.88 38.69 -35.88
CA PHE A 59 -0.22 37.89 -35.23
C PHE A 59 -0.79 37.00 -36.41
N PRO A 60 -1.91 36.23 -36.38
CA PRO A 60 -2.73 35.71 -35.27
C PRO A 60 -2.97 34.17 -35.37
N ARG A 61 -2.16 33.36 -34.68
CA ARG A 61 -2.48 31.95 -34.33
C ARG A 61 -1.75 31.65 -33.01
N ILE A 62 -2.49 31.21 -31.99
CA ILE A 62 -2.04 30.94 -30.60
C ILE A 62 -0.99 31.95 -30.08
N ALA A 63 -1.47 33.08 -29.56
CA ALA A 63 -0.63 34.07 -28.88
C ALA A 63 -1.29 34.50 -27.56
N ILE A 64 -0.80 33.94 -26.45
CA ILE A 64 -1.13 34.39 -25.09
C ILE A 64 -0.30 35.67 -24.81
N ALA A 65 -0.90 36.68 -24.19
CA ALA A 65 -0.25 37.96 -23.95
C ALA A 65 -0.65 38.57 -22.59
N VAL A 66 0.30 38.62 -21.65
CA VAL A 66 0.16 39.35 -20.38
C VAL A 66 1.48 40.02 -19.99
N THR A 67 1.40 41.07 -19.17
CA THR A 67 2.51 41.90 -18.67
C THR A 67 3.13 41.39 -17.35
N PRO A 68 4.37 41.79 -17.02
CA PRO A 68 5.20 41.01 -16.09
C PRO A 68 5.01 41.32 -14.59
N SER A 69 4.36 40.39 -13.88
CA SER A 69 4.66 40.05 -12.49
C SER A 69 4.14 38.64 -12.16
N SER A 70 4.82 37.90 -11.26
CA SER A 70 4.46 36.57 -10.70
C SER A 70 4.21 35.37 -11.66
N GLN A 71 4.13 35.55 -12.98
CA GLN A 71 3.66 34.54 -13.96
C GLN A 71 4.56 33.33 -14.26
N GLY A 72 5.45 32.93 -13.36
CA GLY A 72 6.28 31.72 -13.53
C GLY A 72 5.48 30.42 -13.41
N LEU A 73 4.56 30.36 -12.45
CA LEU A 73 3.75 29.15 -12.20
C LEU A 73 2.52 29.09 -13.10
N ASP A 74 1.89 30.24 -13.37
CA ASP A 74 0.60 30.29 -14.05
C ASP A 74 0.70 30.02 -15.55
N ILE A 75 1.83 30.32 -16.22
CA ILE A 75 2.03 29.90 -17.62
C ILE A 75 2.23 28.38 -17.72
N VAL A 76 2.87 27.74 -16.72
CA VAL A 76 2.98 26.28 -16.67
C VAL A 76 1.62 25.64 -16.36
N LYS A 77 0.78 26.27 -15.51
CA LYS A 77 -0.62 25.90 -15.37
C LYS A 77 -1.34 26.07 -16.71
N ASP A 78 -1.36 27.24 -17.34
CA ASP A 78 -2.11 27.49 -18.58
C ASP A 78 -1.68 26.56 -19.73
N VAL A 79 -0.41 26.18 -19.83
CA VAL A 79 0.05 25.19 -20.82
C VAL A 79 -0.38 23.77 -20.44
N LEU A 80 -0.28 23.37 -19.17
CA LEU A 80 -0.75 22.04 -18.72
C LEU A 80 -2.27 21.94 -18.62
N THR A 81 -2.99 23.05 -18.43
CA THR A 81 -4.44 23.21 -18.44
C THR A 81 -4.95 23.33 -19.88
N GLY A 82 -4.17 23.92 -20.79
CA GLY A 82 -4.40 23.86 -22.22
C GLY A 82 -4.20 22.44 -22.76
N ILE A 83 -3.14 21.74 -22.36
CA ILE A 83 -2.96 20.30 -22.66
C ILE A 83 -4.04 19.47 -21.97
N TRP A 84 -4.43 19.80 -20.74
CA TRP A 84 -5.57 19.19 -20.05
C TRP A 84 -6.83 19.33 -20.88
N HIS A 85 -7.27 20.52 -21.27
CA HIS A 85 -8.46 20.69 -22.11
C HIS A 85 -8.30 20.08 -23.51
N ILE A 86 -7.12 20.10 -24.11
CA ILE A 86 -6.90 19.47 -25.43
C ILE A 86 -6.95 17.94 -25.34
N VAL A 87 -6.52 17.33 -24.23
CA VAL A 87 -6.61 15.88 -24.00
C VAL A 87 -7.99 15.50 -23.46
N TRP A 88 -8.45 16.16 -22.40
CA TRP A 88 -9.76 16.00 -21.76
C TRP A 88 -10.90 16.25 -22.74
N ASP A 89 -11.01 17.44 -23.34
CA ASP A 89 -12.14 17.75 -24.23
C ASP A 89 -12.09 16.92 -25.54
N ALA A 90 -10.91 16.42 -25.96
CA ALA A 90 -10.81 15.54 -27.12
C ALA A 90 -11.04 14.06 -26.78
N GLU A 91 -10.59 13.56 -25.63
CA GLU A 91 -10.88 12.22 -25.12
C GLU A 91 -12.35 12.15 -24.69
N GLU A 92 -12.86 13.04 -23.83
CA GLU A 92 -14.27 13.10 -23.44
C GLU A 92 -15.17 13.15 -24.69
N LYS A 93 -14.84 13.96 -25.70
CA LYS A 93 -15.58 13.99 -26.96
C LYS A 93 -15.39 12.73 -27.81
N TYR A 94 -14.20 12.11 -27.82
CA TYR A 94 -13.96 10.84 -28.51
C TYR A 94 -14.78 9.72 -27.85
N TRP A 95 -14.70 9.54 -26.53
CA TRP A 95 -15.45 8.55 -25.78
C TRP A 95 -16.97 8.78 -25.87
N THR A 96 -17.47 10.02 -25.72
CA THR A 96 -18.91 10.31 -25.84
C THR A 96 -19.45 10.23 -27.28
N THR A 97 -18.64 10.52 -28.30
CA THR A 97 -19.07 10.44 -29.72
C THR A 97 -18.94 9.01 -30.29
N ALA A 98 -17.95 8.23 -29.83
CA ALA A 98 -17.77 6.84 -30.27
C ALA A 98 -18.67 5.84 -29.52
N PHE A 99 -18.99 6.10 -28.25
CA PHE A 99 -19.69 5.15 -27.37
C PHE A 99 -20.98 5.78 -26.80
N GLY A 100 -21.87 6.18 -27.71
CA GLY A 100 -23.02 7.03 -27.40
C GLY A 100 -24.02 6.47 -26.37
N SER A 101 -24.12 7.16 -25.23
CA SER A 101 -25.31 7.21 -24.37
C SER A 101 -25.76 5.94 -23.61
N VAL A 102 -24.92 4.92 -23.41
CA VAL A 102 -25.20 3.84 -22.44
C VAL A 102 -23.99 3.53 -21.56
N ILE A 103 -24.07 3.94 -20.29
CA ILE A 103 -23.56 3.14 -19.17
C ILE A 103 -24.66 3.16 -18.10
N VAL A 104 -25.09 1.97 -17.69
CA VAL A 104 -25.85 1.74 -16.46
C VAL A 104 -24.93 0.95 -15.55
N ASP A 105 -24.62 1.52 -14.40
CA ASP A 105 -24.02 0.79 -13.29
C ASP A 105 -25.01 -0.30 -12.82
N PRO A 106 -24.63 -1.59 -12.79
CA PRO A 106 -25.48 -2.66 -12.23
C PRO A 106 -25.87 -2.45 -10.77
N GLU A 107 -25.07 -1.69 -9.99
CA GLU A 107 -25.29 -1.40 -8.57
C GLU A 107 -26.03 -0.06 -8.32
N GLY A 108 -26.39 0.66 -9.39
CA GLY A 108 -27.46 1.67 -9.41
C GLY A 108 -27.13 3.08 -8.90
N VAL A 109 -25.87 3.49 -8.79
CA VAL A 109 -25.48 4.82 -8.31
C VAL A 109 -25.39 5.85 -9.46
N LYS A 110 -25.34 7.15 -9.13
CA LYS A 110 -25.56 8.28 -10.05
C LYS A 110 -24.56 8.36 -11.22
N LYS A 111 -25.06 8.92 -12.33
CA LYS A 111 -24.31 9.30 -13.53
C LYS A 111 -23.14 10.25 -13.23
N GLU A 112 -21.94 9.68 -13.13
CA GLU A 112 -20.71 10.34 -13.58
C GLU A 112 -20.45 9.91 -15.04
N THR A 113 -19.55 10.61 -15.74
CA THR A 113 -19.20 10.19 -17.12
C THR A 113 -18.36 8.91 -17.09
N GLY A 114 -18.41 8.10 -18.16
CA GLY A 114 -17.61 6.87 -18.24
C GLY A 114 -16.10 7.11 -18.07
N PHE A 115 -15.63 8.31 -18.43
CA PHE A 115 -14.26 8.75 -18.20
C PHE A 115 -13.98 9.02 -16.71
N GLU A 116 -14.89 9.66 -15.97
CA GLU A 116 -14.73 9.89 -14.52
C GLU A 116 -14.73 8.58 -13.72
N LEU A 117 -15.55 7.60 -14.11
CA LEU A 117 -15.51 6.25 -13.52
C LEU A 117 -14.16 5.56 -13.75
N ILE A 118 -13.61 5.64 -14.98
CA ILE A 118 -12.27 5.13 -15.31
C ILE A 118 -11.23 5.78 -14.38
N ILE A 119 -11.26 7.12 -14.26
CA ILE A 119 -10.38 7.93 -13.39
C ILE A 119 -10.47 7.48 -11.91
N GLU A 120 -11.67 7.26 -11.38
CA GLU A 120 -11.84 6.76 -10.00
C GLU A 120 -11.26 5.34 -9.82
N LEU A 121 -11.47 4.42 -10.77
CA LEU A 121 -10.90 3.07 -10.72
C LEU A 121 -9.36 3.09 -10.74
N ILE A 122 -8.75 3.99 -11.52
CA ILE A 122 -7.27 4.12 -11.56
C ILE A 122 -6.74 4.74 -10.26
N ARG A 123 -7.47 5.67 -9.63
CA ARG A 123 -7.12 6.23 -8.31
C ARG A 123 -7.08 5.13 -7.24
N ARG A 124 -8.06 4.23 -7.26
CA ARG A 124 -8.15 3.04 -6.39
C ARG A 124 -7.04 2.03 -6.65
N ARG A 125 -6.58 1.91 -7.90
CA ARG A 125 -5.55 0.96 -8.32
C ARG A 125 -4.11 1.42 -8.09
N ASP A 126 -3.82 2.68 -8.40
CA ASP A 126 -2.45 3.22 -8.49
C ASP A 126 -2.06 4.07 -7.27
N GLY A 127 -2.99 4.37 -6.35
CA GLY A 127 -2.78 5.26 -5.19
C GLY A 127 -2.54 6.74 -5.52
N VAL A 128 -2.33 7.09 -6.79
CA VAL A 128 -2.02 8.45 -7.25
C VAL A 128 -3.30 9.24 -7.51
N ALA A 129 -3.45 10.40 -6.87
CA ALA A 129 -4.55 11.32 -7.10
C ALA A 129 -4.21 12.37 -8.18
N LEU A 130 -4.94 12.38 -9.30
CA LEU A 130 -4.86 13.47 -10.28
C LEU A 130 -5.15 14.82 -9.63
N SER A 131 -4.13 15.68 -9.59
CA SER A 131 -4.29 17.03 -9.06
C SER A 131 -4.27 18.07 -10.17
N ARG A 132 -5.35 18.85 -10.27
CA ARG A 132 -5.43 20.06 -11.11
C ARG A 132 -4.46 21.15 -10.63
N ASN A 133 -3.98 21.08 -9.39
CA ASN A 133 -2.99 22.00 -8.82
C ASN A 133 -1.57 21.42 -8.93
N VAL A 134 -0.86 21.74 -10.00
CA VAL A 134 0.56 21.38 -10.19
C VAL A 134 1.42 22.11 -9.14
N LYS A 135 2.13 21.36 -8.29
CA LYS A 135 2.95 21.88 -7.17
C LYS A 135 4.45 21.69 -7.36
N SER A 136 4.89 20.71 -8.14
CA SER A 136 6.31 20.37 -8.34
C SER A 136 6.53 19.62 -9.66
N LYS A 137 7.80 19.41 -10.07
CA LYS A 137 8.13 18.51 -11.20
C LYS A 137 7.61 17.10 -10.96
N GLN A 138 7.69 16.61 -9.72
CA GLN A 138 7.21 15.28 -9.36
C GLN A 138 5.71 15.16 -9.61
N HIS A 139 4.90 16.12 -9.13
CA HIS A 139 3.45 16.17 -9.34
C HIS A 139 3.02 16.10 -10.83
N VAL A 140 3.88 16.57 -11.75
CA VAL A 140 3.66 16.42 -13.20
C VAL A 140 4.00 15.01 -13.68
N LEU A 141 5.10 14.42 -13.21
CA LEU A 141 5.47 13.03 -13.52
C LEU A 141 4.44 12.04 -12.96
N ASP A 142 3.93 12.27 -11.75
CA ASP A 142 2.90 11.46 -11.10
C ASP A 142 1.59 11.51 -11.92
N ASN A 143 1.13 12.71 -12.29
CA ASN A 143 -0.03 12.88 -13.19
C ASN A 143 0.19 12.21 -14.58
N ILE A 144 1.41 12.26 -15.14
CA ILE A 144 1.72 11.61 -16.44
C ILE A 144 1.76 10.08 -16.31
N ALA A 145 2.35 9.54 -15.23
CA ALA A 145 2.37 8.11 -14.95
C ALA A 145 0.93 7.58 -14.79
N TYR A 146 0.13 8.29 -14.00
CA TYR A 146 -1.30 8.03 -13.84
C TYR A 146 -2.04 8.03 -15.19
N LEU A 147 -1.94 9.08 -16.03
CA LEU A 147 -2.66 9.12 -17.32
C LEU A 147 -2.15 8.06 -18.32
N THR A 148 -0.88 7.68 -18.23
CA THR A 148 -0.32 6.57 -19.01
C THR A 148 -0.90 5.24 -18.56
N ASN A 149 -1.02 5.03 -17.25
CA ASN A 149 -1.62 3.84 -16.64
C ASN A 149 -3.14 3.79 -16.80
N ALA A 150 -3.79 4.96 -16.91
CA ALA A 150 -5.20 5.11 -17.24
C ALA A 150 -5.50 4.53 -18.63
N ARG A 151 -4.73 5.00 -19.61
CA ARG A 151 -4.86 4.53 -20.99
C ARG A 151 -4.51 3.05 -21.13
N LYS A 152 -3.51 2.53 -20.40
CA LYS A 152 -3.22 1.08 -20.37
C LYS A 152 -4.42 0.27 -19.88
N TRP A 153 -5.08 0.70 -18.80
CA TRP A 153 -6.29 0.05 -18.27
C TRP A 153 -7.41 0.10 -19.31
N ALA A 154 -7.79 1.28 -19.80
CA ALA A 154 -8.87 1.41 -20.78
C ALA A 154 -8.62 0.61 -22.09
N THR A 155 -7.35 0.51 -22.53
CA THR A 155 -6.99 -0.29 -23.73
C THR A 155 -7.06 -1.80 -23.48
N ARG A 156 -6.81 -2.28 -22.25
CA ARG A 156 -6.89 -3.70 -21.88
C ARG A 156 -8.32 -4.15 -21.53
N HIS A 157 -9.14 -3.25 -20.99
CA HIS A 157 -10.37 -3.59 -20.26
C HIS A 157 -11.66 -3.30 -21.03
N TRP A 158 -11.62 -2.61 -22.18
CA TRP A 158 -12.82 -2.24 -22.95
C TRP A 158 -13.25 -3.28 -24.00
N GLU A 159 -12.34 -4.14 -24.47
CA GLU A 159 -12.66 -5.17 -25.48
C GLU A 159 -13.14 -6.51 -24.86
N VAL A 160 -12.89 -6.74 -23.57
CA VAL A 160 -13.24 -7.99 -22.87
C VAL A 160 -14.50 -7.81 -22.02
N VAL A 161 -15.53 -8.62 -22.27
CA VAL A 161 -16.71 -8.70 -21.41
C VAL A 161 -16.37 -9.55 -20.18
N THR A 162 -15.87 -8.91 -19.11
CA THR A 162 -15.46 -9.66 -17.91
C THR A 162 -16.65 -10.30 -17.21
N LYS A 163 -16.66 -11.63 -17.17
CA LYS A 163 -17.61 -12.42 -16.37
C LYS A 163 -17.37 -12.12 -14.87
N PRO A 164 -18.40 -11.99 -14.01
CA PRO A 164 -18.22 -12.06 -12.57
C PRO A 164 -17.81 -13.46 -12.11
N PHE A 165 -17.06 -13.55 -11.01
CA PHE A 165 -16.84 -14.82 -10.33
C PHE A 165 -18.11 -15.18 -9.55
N GLU A 166 -18.68 -16.35 -9.82
CA GLU A 166 -19.90 -16.84 -9.16
C GLU A 166 -19.58 -17.64 -7.89
N THR A 167 -18.40 -18.24 -7.80
CA THR A 167 -17.89 -18.95 -6.61
C THR A 167 -16.43 -18.61 -6.32
N TYR A 168 -15.99 -18.93 -5.11
CA TYR A 168 -14.58 -18.81 -4.72
C TYR A 168 -13.67 -19.75 -5.55
N ASP A 169 -14.15 -20.95 -5.86
CA ASP A 169 -13.39 -21.94 -6.65
C ASP A 169 -13.08 -21.43 -8.07
N GLU A 170 -14.01 -20.70 -8.70
CA GLU A 170 -13.75 -20.05 -10.00
C GLU A 170 -12.63 -18.99 -9.91
N LEU A 171 -12.56 -18.26 -8.80
CA LEU A 171 -11.55 -17.23 -8.55
C LEU A 171 -10.18 -17.87 -8.26
N VAL A 172 -10.14 -18.97 -7.52
CA VAL A 172 -8.90 -19.74 -7.26
C VAL A 172 -8.37 -20.38 -8.55
N ASP A 173 -9.22 -21.00 -9.37
CA ASP A 173 -8.82 -21.53 -10.70
C ASP A 173 -8.23 -20.44 -11.60
N ALA A 174 -8.83 -19.25 -11.61
CA ALA A 174 -8.31 -18.10 -12.36
C ALA A 174 -6.96 -17.58 -11.81
N VAL A 175 -6.74 -17.57 -10.50
CA VAL A 175 -5.43 -17.22 -9.91
C VAL A 175 -4.36 -18.27 -10.28
N LEU A 176 -4.67 -19.56 -10.17
CA LEU A 176 -3.71 -20.62 -10.51
C LEU A 176 -3.33 -20.56 -12.00
N LYS A 177 -4.32 -20.48 -12.90
CA LYS A 177 -4.10 -20.31 -14.35
C LYS A 177 -3.42 -18.99 -14.73
N TRP A 178 -3.57 -17.94 -13.93
CA TRP A 178 -2.82 -16.69 -14.14
C TRP A 178 -1.32 -16.85 -13.85
N ASN A 179 -0.94 -17.74 -12.95
CA ASN A 179 0.46 -17.98 -12.61
C ASN A 179 1.08 -19.12 -13.45
N GLU A 180 0.31 -20.15 -13.80
CA GLU A 180 0.74 -21.33 -14.57
C GLU A 180 0.60 -21.11 -16.09
N ASP A 181 1.45 -20.25 -16.65
CA ASP A 181 1.50 -19.91 -18.08
C ASP A 181 2.14 -21.00 -18.97
N ALA A 182 2.21 -22.25 -18.50
CA ALA A 182 2.87 -23.36 -19.19
C ALA A 182 2.05 -23.88 -20.38
N ASP A 183 0.73 -24.04 -20.17
CA ASP A 183 -0.23 -24.55 -21.17
C ASP A 183 -1.15 -23.44 -21.72
N GLY A 184 -0.83 -22.16 -21.45
CA GLY A 184 -1.59 -21.00 -21.94
C GLY A 184 -2.78 -20.57 -21.08
N GLY A 185 -2.88 -21.02 -19.82
CA GLY A 185 -3.98 -20.71 -18.90
C GLY A 185 -4.28 -19.21 -18.74
N ARG A 186 -3.28 -18.34 -18.88
CA ARG A 186 -3.47 -16.87 -18.93
C ARG A 186 -4.41 -16.43 -20.05
N ALA A 187 -4.35 -17.06 -21.23
CA ALA A 187 -5.20 -16.70 -22.35
C ALA A 187 -6.66 -17.05 -22.09
N GLU A 188 -6.94 -18.22 -21.52
CA GLU A 188 -8.30 -18.62 -21.10
C GLU A 188 -8.88 -17.63 -20.08
N VAL A 189 -8.08 -17.26 -19.08
CA VAL A 189 -8.49 -16.32 -18.02
C VAL A 189 -8.73 -14.91 -18.59
N ILE A 190 -7.92 -14.46 -19.56
CA ILE A 190 -8.13 -13.18 -20.26
C ILE A 190 -9.41 -13.23 -21.10
N GLU A 191 -9.73 -14.33 -21.77
CA GLU A 191 -10.94 -14.45 -22.60
C GLU A 191 -12.24 -14.41 -21.77
N VAL A 192 -12.24 -15.02 -20.57
CA VAL A 192 -13.45 -15.13 -19.72
C VAL A 192 -13.57 -14.01 -18.67
N TYR A 193 -12.47 -13.67 -18.00
CA TYR A 193 -12.46 -12.77 -16.83
C TYR A 193 -11.67 -11.48 -17.07
N GLY A 194 -10.88 -11.42 -18.15
CA GLY A 194 -9.96 -10.31 -18.44
C GLY A 194 -8.71 -10.34 -17.57
N TYR A 195 -7.93 -9.27 -17.65
CA TYR A 195 -6.74 -9.09 -16.81
C TYR A 195 -7.14 -8.93 -15.33
N PRO A 196 -6.26 -9.29 -14.36
CA PRO A 196 -6.61 -9.28 -12.94
C PRO A 196 -7.07 -7.93 -12.38
N GLU A 197 -6.68 -6.79 -12.96
CA GLU A 197 -7.20 -5.48 -12.53
C GLU A 197 -8.68 -5.25 -12.92
N ALA A 198 -9.30 -6.19 -13.65
CA ALA A 198 -10.68 -6.16 -14.15
C ALA A 198 -11.64 -7.08 -13.38
N TRP A 199 -11.10 -7.93 -12.49
CA TRP A 199 -11.82 -9.06 -11.92
C TRP A 199 -12.95 -8.64 -10.97
N LYS A 200 -14.15 -9.15 -11.24
CA LYS A 200 -15.39 -8.81 -10.53
C LYS A 200 -15.60 -9.78 -9.37
N VAL A 201 -15.03 -9.42 -8.22
CA VAL A 201 -15.08 -10.21 -6.97
C VAL A 201 -16.18 -9.78 -5.99
N SER A 202 -17.11 -8.89 -6.36
CA SER A 202 -18.13 -8.35 -5.43
C SER A 202 -19.16 -9.38 -4.91
N LYS A 203 -19.14 -10.60 -5.44
CA LYS A 203 -19.90 -11.76 -4.93
C LYS A 203 -19.19 -12.55 -3.82
N MET A 204 -17.90 -12.30 -3.59
CA MET A 204 -17.13 -13.01 -2.57
C MET A 204 -17.43 -12.45 -1.17
N ASP A 205 -17.76 -13.33 -0.23
CA ASP A 205 -17.87 -13.03 1.21
C ASP A 205 -16.56 -13.33 1.97
N SER A 206 -15.59 -13.95 1.29
CA SER A 206 -14.32 -14.44 1.82
C SER A 206 -13.25 -14.43 0.73
N LEU A 207 -12.00 -14.12 1.09
CA LEU A 207 -10.81 -14.25 0.23
C LEU A 207 -9.74 -15.18 0.85
N THR A 208 -10.13 -16.03 1.81
CA THR A 208 -9.20 -16.75 2.68
C THR A 208 -8.15 -17.58 1.94
N GLY A 209 -6.89 -17.15 2.05
CA GLY A 209 -5.75 -17.84 1.45
C GLY A 209 -5.61 -17.74 -0.07
N LEU A 210 -6.29 -16.80 -0.74
CA LEU A 210 -6.37 -16.72 -2.22
C LEU A 210 -5.01 -16.76 -2.95
N PHE A 211 -3.97 -16.14 -2.39
CA PHE A 211 -2.61 -16.14 -2.93
C PHE A 211 -1.61 -16.91 -2.06
N ALA A 212 -2.07 -17.75 -1.13
CA ALA A 212 -1.22 -18.49 -0.18
C ALA A 212 -0.57 -19.77 -0.75
N ASP A 213 -1.02 -20.25 -1.91
CA ASP A 213 -0.40 -21.37 -2.61
C ASP A 213 0.98 -20.98 -3.17
N THR A 214 1.94 -21.90 -3.09
CA THR A 214 3.28 -21.77 -3.67
C THR A 214 3.32 -21.48 -5.17
N ASN A 215 2.26 -21.80 -5.91
CA ASN A 215 2.09 -21.45 -7.33
C ASN A 215 1.57 -20.02 -7.51
N SER A 216 0.80 -19.50 -6.54
CA SER A 216 0.28 -18.13 -6.51
C SER A 216 1.29 -17.08 -6.04
N MET A 217 2.41 -17.46 -5.41
CA MET A 217 3.41 -16.53 -4.86
C MET A 217 4.04 -15.55 -5.87
N ASN A 218 3.98 -15.86 -7.18
CA ASN A 218 4.44 -14.97 -8.25
C ASN A 218 3.42 -13.87 -8.63
N PHE A 219 2.22 -13.91 -8.06
CA PHE A 219 1.16 -12.96 -8.34
C PHE A 219 1.51 -11.58 -7.76
N ASN A 220 1.67 -10.58 -8.63
CA ASN A 220 2.00 -9.21 -8.24
C ASN A 220 1.25 -8.20 -9.13
N GLU A 221 -0.04 -8.46 -9.34
CA GLU A 221 -0.87 -7.70 -10.27
C GLU A 221 -1.60 -6.54 -9.54
N PRO A 222 -1.89 -5.41 -10.20
CA PRO A 222 -2.47 -4.26 -9.54
C PRO A 222 -3.99 -4.41 -9.30
N ILE A 223 -4.35 -5.18 -8.27
CA ILE A 223 -5.72 -5.56 -7.87
C ILE A 223 -6.42 -4.56 -6.92
N GLY A 224 -5.82 -3.39 -6.66
CA GLY A 224 -6.38 -2.38 -5.75
C GLY A 224 -7.76 -1.82 -6.14
N ALA A 225 -8.19 -2.02 -7.39
CA ALA A 225 -9.52 -1.61 -7.88
C ALA A 225 -10.65 -2.64 -7.62
N TRP A 226 -10.37 -3.78 -6.97
CA TRP A 226 -11.38 -4.80 -6.68
C TRP A 226 -12.47 -4.28 -5.73
N ASN A 227 -13.73 -4.57 -6.06
CA ASN A 227 -14.87 -4.30 -5.18
C ASN A 227 -14.96 -5.41 -4.10
N THR A 228 -14.29 -5.21 -2.98
CA THR A 228 -14.28 -6.12 -1.82
C THR A 228 -15.41 -5.86 -0.83
N ASN A 229 -16.40 -5.02 -1.16
CA ASN A 229 -17.38 -4.47 -0.21
C ASN A 229 -18.26 -5.51 0.50
N ASN A 230 -18.27 -6.79 0.10
CA ASN A 230 -19.00 -7.88 0.74
C ASN A 230 -18.10 -8.87 1.49
N VAL A 231 -16.76 -8.72 1.40
CA VAL A 231 -15.80 -9.60 2.04
C VAL A 231 -15.80 -9.38 3.56
N THR A 232 -15.99 -10.47 4.30
CA THR A 232 -15.98 -10.52 5.77
C THR A 232 -14.72 -11.21 6.32
N ASN A 233 -14.04 -12.01 5.51
CA ASN A 233 -12.83 -12.75 5.89
C ASN A 233 -11.68 -12.48 4.91
N MET A 234 -10.58 -11.95 5.42
CA MET A 234 -9.32 -11.73 4.69
C MET A 234 -8.14 -12.44 5.39
N ALA A 235 -8.37 -13.58 6.04
CA ALA A 235 -7.31 -14.38 6.61
C ALA A 235 -6.37 -14.97 5.54
N HIS A 236 -5.07 -15.01 5.82
CA HIS A 236 -4.02 -15.59 4.98
C HIS A 236 -3.92 -15.11 3.51
N VAL A 237 -4.62 -14.04 3.08
CA VAL A 237 -4.82 -13.71 1.63
C VAL A 237 -3.52 -13.70 0.83
N PHE A 238 -2.44 -13.12 1.36
CA PHE A 238 -1.09 -13.05 0.76
C PHE A 238 -0.03 -13.80 1.60
N SER A 239 -0.44 -14.78 2.41
CA SER A 239 0.43 -15.50 3.34
C SER A 239 1.41 -16.43 2.64
N ASP A 240 2.69 -16.33 2.97
CA ASP A 240 3.69 -17.36 2.70
C ASP A 240 3.50 -18.53 3.68
N THR A 241 3.30 -19.73 3.14
CA THR A 241 3.17 -20.98 3.91
C THR A 241 4.50 -21.50 4.48
N GLY A 242 5.62 -20.92 4.07
CA GLY A 242 6.96 -21.09 4.65
C GLY A 242 7.90 -22.01 3.87
N ASP A 243 7.62 -22.27 2.60
CA ASP A 243 8.40 -23.19 1.77
C ASP A 243 9.73 -22.56 1.30
N VAL A 244 10.84 -23.15 1.73
CA VAL A 244 12.15 -22.48 1.73
C VAL A 244 12.67 -22.25 0.31
N GLY A 245 12.61 -20.99 -0.15
CA GLY A 245 13.11 -20.55 -1.45
C GLY A 245 12.03 -20.02 -2.42
N ARG A 246 10.77 -19.92 -1.97
CA ARG A 246 9.76 -19.05 -2.57
C ARG A 246 9.27 -18.08 -1.49
N GLU A 247 8.96 -16.86 -1.89
CA GLU A 247 8.48 -15.77 -1.00
C GLU A 247 7.37 -15.04 -1.75
N SER A 248 6.35 -14.54 -1.04
CA SER A 248 5.31 -13.74 -1.69
C SER A 248 5.91 -12.43 -2.22
N ILE A 249 5.91 -12.25 -3.54
CA ILE A 249 6.45 -11.04 -4.18
C ILE A 249 5.42 -9.89 -4.29
N PHE A 250 4.21 -10.09 -3.74
CA PHE A 250 3.12 -9.12 -3.84
C PHE A 250 3.47 -7.80 -3.13
N ASN A 251 3.45 -6.71 -3.88
CA ASN A 251 3.68 -5.35 -3.38
C ASN A 251 2.99 -4.30 -4.28
N MET A 252 1.73 -4.54 -4.65
CA MET A 252 0.88 -3.59 -5.38
C MET A 252 -0.13 -2.89 -4.44
N PRO A 253 -0.55 -1.64 -4.72
CA PRO A 253 -1.46 -0.92 -3.84
C PRO A 253 -2.81 -1.62 -3.64
N LEU A 254 -3.32 -1.55 -2.40
CA LEU A 254 -4.63 -2.09 -1.98
C LEU A 254 -5.55 -0.98 -1.43
N ASN A 255 -5.23 0.29 -1.72
CA ASN A 255 -5.92 1.46 -1.16
C ASN A 255 -7.36 1.66 -1.66
N GLY A 256 -7.79 0.92 -2.68
CA GLY A 256 -9.17 0.92 -3.17
C GLY A 256 -10.07 -0.20 -2.63
N TRP A 257 -9.53 -1.11 -1.80
CA TRP A 257 -10.30 -2.16 -1.15
C TRP A 257 -11.17 -1.59 -0.03
N ASP A 258 -12.48 -1.84 -0.10
CA ASP A 258 -13.38 -1.63 1.04
C ASP A 258 -13.25 -2.82 1.99
N VAL A 259 -12.61 -2.57 3.13
CA VAL A 259 -12.43 -3.55 4.23
C VAL A 259 -13.44 -3.35 5.37
N SER A 260 -14.41 -2.43 5.23
CA SER A 260 -15.27 -2.00 6.35
C SER A 260 -16.20 -3.08 6.90
N LYS A 261 -16.44 -4.18 6.18
CA LYS A 261 -17.17 -5.37 6.65
C LYS A 261 -16.28 -6.52 7.13
N VAL A 262 -14.95 -6.39 7.06
CA VAL A 262 -14.01 -7.46 7.42
C VAL A 262 -13.98 -7.64 8.94
N VAL A 263 -14.12 -8.90 9.38
CA VAL A 263 -14.14 -9.30 10.79
C VAL A 263 -12.80 -9.95 11.19
N THR A 264 -12.08 -10.57 10.26
CA THR A 264 -10.76 -11.16 10.54
C THR A 264 -9.76 -10.95 9.39
N MET A 265 -8.52 -10.64 9.77
CA MET A 265 -7.37 -10.41 8.89
C MET A 265 -6.14 -11.21 9.37
N HIS A 266 -6.34 -12.31 10.10
CA HIS A 266 -5.22 -13.06 10.66
C HIS A 266 -4.30 -13.60 9.56
N GLU A 267 -3.00 -13.41 9.77
CA GLU A 267 -1.92 -13.83 8.88
C GLU A 267 -2.04 -13.31 7.42
N MET A 268 -2.84 -12.24 7.18
CA MET A 268 -3.14 -11.72 5.84
C MET A 268 -1.90 -11.43 4.97
N PHE A 269 -0.81 -10.93 5.57
CA PHE A 269 0.48 -10.72 4.92
C PHE A 269 1.61 -11.51 5.60
N TRP A 270 1.31 -12.58 6.34
CA TRP A 270 2.31 -13.37 7.06
C TRP A 270 3.38 -13.86 6.07
N GLY A 271 4.65 -13.49 6.29
CA GLY A 271 5.74 -13.89 5.38
C GLY A 271 5.69 -13.26 3.98
N ALA A 272 5.11 -12.07 3.82
CA ALA A 272 5.29 -11.25 2.61
C ALA A 272 6.45 -10.25 2.80
N PRO A 273 7.74 -10.64 2.63
CA PRO A 273 8.88 -9.78 2.98
C PRO A 273 9.00 -8.54 2.10
N LEU A 274 8.43 -8.56 0.89
CA LEU A 274 8.45 -7.43 -0.03
C LEU A 274 7.33 -6.41 0.20
N PHE A 275 6.29 -6.77 0.96
CA PHE A 275 5.09 -5.93 1.12
C PHE A 275 5.37 -4.68 1.97
N ASN A 276 5.16 -3.51 1.38
CA ASN A 276 5.22 -2.21 2.05
C ASN A 276 4.37 -1.18 1.27
N GLN A 277 3.05 -1.32 1.34
CA GLN A 277 2.09 -0.41 0.73
C GLN A 277 1.39 0.46 1.79
N ASP A 278 0.78 1.55 1.32
CA ASP A 278 -0.09 2.39 2.14
C ASP A 278 -1.41 1.66 2.43
N LEU A 279 -1.80 1.63 3.71
CA LEU A 279 -3.04 1.04 4.24
C LEU A 279 -3.75 2.00 5.20
N ASN A 280 -3.41 3.29 5.16
CA ASN A 280 -3.84 4.26 6.17
C ASN A 280 -5.35 4.56 6.09
N ASP A 281 -5.93 4.50 4.89
CA ASP A 281 -7.35 4.71 4.61
C ASP A 281 -8.25 3.49 4.94
N TRP A 282 -7.68 2.36 5.40
CA TRP A 282 -8.45 1.14 5.71
C TRP A 282 -9.28 1.28 6.99
N ASN A 283 -10.60 1.18 6.85
CA ASN A 283 -11.53 1.14 7.98
C ASN A 283 -11.57 -0.27 8.62
N VAL A 284 -10.63 -0.55 9.51
CA VAL A 284 -10.53 -1.83 10.24
C VAL A 284 -11.43 -1.94 11.48
N GLY A 285 -12.36 -1.01 11.71
CA GLY A 285 -13.12 -0.90 12.96
C GLY A 285 -14.01 -2.10 13.34
N ASN A 286 -14.30 -3.00 12.39
CA ASN A 286 -15.05 -4.24 12.63
C ASN A 286 -14.15 -5.49 12.80
N VAL A 287 -12.82 -5.35 12.63
CA VAL A 287 -11.88 -6.48 12.72
C VAL A 287 -11.69 -6.87 14.20
N THR A 288 -11.93 -8.14 14.51
CA THR A 288 -11.74 -8.70 15.87
C THR A 288 -10.42 -9.45 16.02
N ASP A 289 -9.79 -9.85 14.91
CA ASP A 289 -8.57 -10.66 14.92
C ASP A 289 -7.56 -10.21 13.86
N MET A 290 -6.40 -9.77 14.32
CA MET A 290 -5.24 -9.34 13.54
C MET A 290 -4.00 -10.22 13.82
N SER A 291 -4.20 -11.43 14.35
CA SER A 291 -3.11 -12.36 14.71
C SER A 291 -2.16 -12.56 13.53
N GLY A 292 -0.87 -12.30 13.71
CA GLY A 292 0.17 -12.52 12.70
C GLY A 292 0.07 -11.68 11.41
N MET A 293 -0.83 -10.69 11.33
CA MET A 293 -1.17 -9.96 10.10
C MET A 293 0.06 -9.41 9.32
N PHE A 294 1.07 -8.90 10.04
CA PHE A 294 2.34 -8.37 9.52
C PHE A 294 3.55 -9.12 10.08
N ALA A 295 3.39 -10.39 10.48
CA ALA A 295 4.51 -11.19 10.92
C ALA A 295 5.42 -11.52 9.72
N ARG A 296 6.73 -11.37 9.89
CA ARG A 296 7.77 -11.56 8.86
C ARG A 296 7.61 -10.68 7.61
N THR A 297 6.78 -9.64 7.62
CA THR A 297 6.80 -8.62 6.55
C THR A 297 8.02 -7.73 6.73
N GLU A 298 9.20 -8.22 6.34
CA GLU A 298 10.50 -7.65 6.72
C GLU A 298 10.66 -6.16 6.34
N ARG A 299 9.98 -5.69 5.29
CA ARG A 299 10.02 -4.30 4.80
C ARG A 299 8.84 -3.41 5.24
N PHE A 300 7.81 -3.95 5.90
CA PHE A 300 6.60 -3.18 6.19
C PHE A 300 6.84 -2.07 7.23
N ASN A 301 6.47 -0.84 6.87
CA ASN A 301 6.55 0.35 7.70
C ASN A 301 5.48 1.40 7.29
N GLY A 302 4.24 0.95 7.06
CA GLY A 302 3.08 1.82 6.78
C GLY A 302 2.56 2.55 8.03
N ASP A 303 1.84 3.67 7.85
CA ASP A 303 1.38 4.54 8.94
C ASP A 303 -0.03 4.16 9.45
N ILE A 304 -0.12 2.96 10.00
CA ILE A 304 -1.33 2.38 10.60
C ILE A 304 -1.72 3.02 11.96
N SER A 305 -1.16 4.19 12.30
CA SER A 305 -1.43 4.89 13.57
C SER A 305 -2.89 5.37 13.71
N GLY A 306 -3.57 5.63 12.59
CA GLY A 306 -4.97 6.08 12.53
C GLY A 306 -6.04 4.98 12.61
N TRP A 307 -5.66 3.70 12.69
CA TRP A 307 -6.60 2.57 12.72
C TRP A 307 -7.40 2.50 14.03
N ASP A 308 -8.73 2.37 13.92
CA ASP A 308 -9.60 2.05 15.07
C ASP A 308 -9.53 0.56 15.39
N THR A 309 -8.72 0.21 16.40
CA THR A 309 -8.59 -1.17 16.88
C THR A 309 -9.64 -1.55 17.93
N SER A 310 -10.71 -0.78 18.13
CA SER A 310 -11.63 -0.96 19.28
C SER A 310 -12.35 -2.31 19.33
N SER A 311 -12.55 -2.97 18.19
CA SER A 311 -13.12 -4.31 18.11
C SER A 311 -12.10 -5.45 18.27
N VAL A 312 -10.79 -5.15 18.26
CA VAL A 312 -9.74 -6.17 18.22
C VAL A 312 -9.61 -6.89 19.57
N VAL A 313 -9.63 -8.22 19.53
CA VAL A 313 -9.47 -9.14 20.65
C VAL A 313 -8.09 -9.82 20.61
N SER A 314 -7.58 -10.17 19.42
CA SER A 314 -6.24 -10.75 19.28
C SER A 314 -5.31 -9.93 18.38
N MET A 315 -4.10 -9.70 18.92
CA MET A 315 -2.93 -9.17 18.21
C MET A 315 -1.73 -10.15 18.34
N TYR A 316 -2.00 -11.44 18.57
CA TYR A 316 -0.99 -12.50 18.69
C TYR A 316 0.03 -12.40 17.55
N GLY A 317 1.29 -12.15 17.87
CA GLY A 317 2.39 -12.13 16.90
C GLY A 317 2.27 -11.11 15.77
N MET A 318 1.40 -10.10 15.85
CA MET A 318 1.02 -9.22 14.73
C MET A 318 2.20 -8.65 13.93
N PHE A 319 3.32 -8.32 14.58
CA PHE A 319 4.57 -7.81 13.97
C PHE A 319 5.78 -8.72 14.27
N HIS A 320 5.56 -10.03 14.47
CA HIS A 320 6.65 -10.96 14.79
C HIS A 320 7.68 -11.02 13.65
N ARG A 321 8.89 -10.52 13.88
CA ARG A 321 9.94 -10.30 12.84
C ARG A 321 9.58 -9.30 11.73
N ALA A 322 8.70 -8.34 11.98
CA ALA A 322 8.59 -7.17 11.11
C ALA A 322 9.81 -6.26 11.34
N GLU A 323 10.96 -6.60 10.75
CA GLU A 323 12.24 -6.01 11.16
C GLU A 323 12.35 -4.51 10.85
N ALA A 324 11.75 -4.04 9.75
CA ALA A 324 11.70 -2.62 9.39
C ALA A 324 10.61 -1.78 10.10
N PHE A 325 9.69 -2.42 10.85
CA PHE A 325 8.52 -1.73 11.42
C PHE A 325 8.92 -0.78 12.56
N ALA A 326 8.85 0.52 12.28
CA ALA A 326 9.30 1.62 13.13
C ALA A 326 8.31 2.80 13.11
N PRO A 327 7.04 2.59 13.53
CA PRO A 327 6.08 3.69 13.73
C PRO A 327 6.60 4.63 14.83
N LYS A 328 6.14 5.88 14.81
CA LYS A 328 6.50 6.87 15.84
C LYS A 328 5.59 6.82 17.06
N ASP A 329 4.31 6.60 16.82
CA ASP A 329 3.24 6.70 17.80
C ASP A 329 2.12 5.73 17.38
N LEU A 330 1.60 4.95 18.34
CA LEU A 330 0.43 4.09 18.19
C LEU A 330 -0.57 4.32 19.35
N ASN A 331 -0.46 5.41 20.12
CA ASN A 331 -1.37 5.73 21.23
C ASN A 331 -2.82 5.96 20.77
N GLY A 332 -3.06 6.17 19.46
CA GLY A 332 -4.41 6.20 18.88
C GLY A 332 -5.15 4.86 18.97
N TRP A 333 -4.44 3.74 19.10
CA TRP A 333 -5.05 2.40 19.14
C TRP A 333 -5.82 2.14 20.44
N ASN A 334 -7.07 1.69 20.30
CA ASN A 334 -7.93 1.34 21.42
C ASN A 334 -7.73 -0.13 21.84
N THR A 335 -6.74 -0.38 22.69
CA THR A 335 -6.34 -1.73 23.14
C THR A 335 -7.18 -2.29 24.32
N ARG A 336 -8.33 -1.69 24.65
CA ARG A 336 -9.16 -2.06 25.82
C ARG A 336 -9.70 -3.49 25.79
N ASN A 337 -9.94 -4.03 24.60
CA ASN A 337 -10.57 -5.34 24.38
C ASN A 337 -9.57 -6.43 23.98
N VAL A 338 -8.27 -6.11 23.86
CA VAL A 338 -7.25 -7.06 23.41
C VAL A 338 -6.85 -7.99 24.55
N GLU A 339 -7.06 -9.29 24.35
CA GLU A 339 -6.80 -10.36 25.32
C GLU A 339 -5.45 -11.07 25.12
N ASP A 340 -4.89 -11.06 23.89
CA ASP A 340 -3.59 -11.65 23.56
C ASP A 340 -2.70 -10.74 22.68
N MET A 341 -1.49 -10.47 23.18
CA MET A 341 -0.36 -9.79 22.50
C MET A 341 0.93 -10.65 22.55
N THR A 342 0.81 -11.96 22.74
CA THR A 342 1.91 -12.92 22.73
C THR A 342 2.75 -12.75 21.47
N LYS A 343 4.07 -12.53 21.63
CA LYS A 343 5.04 -12.28 20.56
C LYS A 343 4.77 -11.03 19.68
N MET A 344 3.82 -10.15 20.01
CA MET A 344 3.33 -9.08 19.12
C MET A 344 4.45 -8.30 18.40
N PHE A 345 5.50 -7.89 19.13
CA PHE A 345 6.69 -7.20 18.60
C PHE A 345 7.98 -8.04 18.73
N SER A 346 7.88 -9.36 18.93
CA SER A 346 9.04 -10.21 19.11
C SER A 346 9.89 -10.21 17.84
N LYS A 347 11.16 -9.80 17.95
CA LYS A 347 12.10 -9.58 16.84
C LYS A 347 11.71 -8.46 15.85
N ALA A 348 10.78 -7.57 16.19
CA ALA A 348 10.59 -6.32 15.47
C ALA A 348 11.75 -5.36 15.85
N LYS A 349 12.92 -5.54 15.21
CA LYS A 349 14.20 -4.94 15.65
C LYS A 349 14.17 -3.42 15.75
N LEU A 350 13.49 -2.74 14.83
CA LEU A 350 13.37 -1.27 14.80
C LEU A 350 12.14 -0.72 15.54
N PHE A 351 11.30 -1.56 16.15
CA PHE A 351 10.11 -1.10 16.85
C PHE A 351 10.46 -0.26 18.08
N ASN A 352 10.06 1.01 18.05
CA ASN A 352 10.16 1.95 19.17
C ASN A 352 9.07 3.04 19.10
N GLY A 353 7.86 2.67 18.66
CA GLY A 353 6.71 3.56 18.66
C GLY A 353 6.16 3.76 20.07
N ASP A 354 5.60 4.94 20.34
CA ASP A 354 4.94 5.20 21.62
C ASP A 354 3.62 4.41 21.75
N ILE A 355 3.45 3.80 22.91
CA ILE A 355 2.35 2.92 23.33
C ILE A 355 2.00 3.13 24.82
N SER A 356 2.48 4.22 25.42
CA SER A 356 2.38 4.50 26.85
C SER A 356 0.94 4.74 27.34
N GLU A 357 0.02 5.15 26.47
CA GLU A 357 -1.41 5.37 26.77
C GLU A 357 -2.28 4.11 26.53
N TRP A 358 -1.70 2.99 26.10
CA TRP A 358 -2.44 1.74 25.87
C TRP A 358 -3.11 1.19 27.13
N ARG A 359 -4.36 0.74 26.99
CA ARG A 359 -5.24 0.34 28.11
C ARG A 359 -5.44 -1.17 28.17
N VAL A 360 -4.34 -1.88 28.39
CA VAL A 360 -4.19 -3.35 28.44
C VAL A 360 -4.93 -4.07 29.59
N ALA A 361 -6.06 -3.55 30.06
CA ALA A 361 -6.77 -4.07 31.24
C ALA A 361 -7.45 -5.44 31.03
N ALA A 362 -7.65 -5.86 29.78
CA ALA A 362 -8.13 -7.20 29.39
C ALA A 362 -6.98 -8.18 29.03
N LEU A 363 -5.72 -7.70 28.99
CA LEU A 363 -4.60 -8.44 28.41
C LEU A 363 -4.17 -9.63 29.27
N SER A 364 -4.70 -10.81 28.95
CA SER A 364 -4.46 -12.06 29.66
C SER A 364 -3.16 -12.78 29.26
N GLU A 365 -2.61 -12.42 28.09
CA GLU A 365 -1.48 -13.08 27.44
C GLU A 365 -0.54 -12.06 26.79
N ALA A 366 0.71 -11.95 27.26
CA ALA A 366 1.73 -11.13 26.60
C ALA A 366 3.13 -11.78 26.60
N ARG A 367 3.16 -13.13 26.63
CA ARG A 367 4.40 -13.92 26.49
C ARG A 367 5.25 -13.40 25.35
N LYS A 368 6.54 -13.14 25.62
CA LYS A 368 7.52 -12.78 24.58
C LYS A 368 7.18 -11.50 23.79
N MET A 369 6.23 -10.65 24.24
CA MET A 369 5.72 -9.51 23.47
C MET A 369 6.82 -8.64 22.84
N PHE A 370 7.87 -8.31 23.59
CA PHE A 370 9.03 -7.51 23.13
C PHE A 370 10.31 -8.34 23.01
N LYS A 371 10.24 -9.68 22.97
CA LYS A 371 11.43 -10.56 22.94
C LYS A 371 12.25 -10.33 21.66
N GLY A 372 13.42 -9.70 21.79
CA GLY A 372 14.26 -9.29 20.67
C GLY A 372 13.81 -8.02 19.93
N ALA A 373 12.95 -7.19 20.54
CA ALA A 373 12.66 -5.85 20.04
C ALA A 373 13.83 -4.91 20.41
N ASP A 374 14.93 -5.01 19.66
CA ASP A 374 16.23 -4.46 20.06
C ASP A 374 16.22 -2.94 20.27
N SER A 375 15.46 -2.19 19.46
CA SER A 375 15.35 -0.72 19.56
C SER A 375 14.34 -0.23 20.62
N PHE A 376 13.57 -1.12 21.25
CA PHE A 376 12.46 -0.70 22.11
C PHE A 376 12.94 -0.09 23.44
N THR A 377 12.40 1.08 23.78
CA THR A 377 12.75 1.89 24.96
C THR A 377 11.54 2.54 25.65
N GLY A 378 10.32 2.35 25.14
CA GLY A 378 9.11 3.05 25.57
C GLY A 378 8.77 2.89 27.06
N ASP A 379 8.07 3.87 27.62
CA ASP A 379 7.61 3.83 29.01
C ASP A 379 6.27 3.08 29.12
N LEU A 380 6.26 1.98 29.87
CA LEU A 380 5.07 1.17 30.13
C LEU A 380 4.52 1.38 31.55
N SER A 381 5.05 2.32 32.32
CA SER A 381 4.70 2.52 33.74
C SER A 381 3.23 2.88 34.01
N ASN A 382 2.46 3.26 32.97
CA ASN A 382 1.01 3.45 33.00
C ASN A 382 0.20 2.14 32.89
N TRP A 383 0.78 1.09 32.32
CA TRP A 383 0.08 -0.19 32.11
C TRP A 383 -0.13 -0.95 33.43
N LEU A 384 -1.25 -1.68 33.51
CA LEU A 384 -1.56 -2.62 34.59
C LEU A 384 -1.84 -4.00 33.99
N LEU A 385 -0.94 -4.94 34.26
CA LEU A 385 -0.96 -6.33 33.79
C LEU A 385 -1.50 -7.26 34.89
N LYS A 386 -2.39 -8.18 34.51
CA LYS A 386 -3.22 -9.00 35.41
C LYS A 386 -2.95 -10.49 35.22
N GLY A 387 -2.72 -11.21 36.33
CA GLY A 387 -2.28 -12.59 36.29
C GLY A 387 -0.79 -12.72 35.91
N HIS A 388 -0.43 -13.78 35.17
CA HIS A 388 0.95 -14.30 35.19
C HIS A 388 1.58 -14.60 33.82
N LYS A 389 0.81 -14.61 32.72
CA LYS A 389 1.25 -15.18 31.44
C LYS A 389 2.05 -14.20 30.57
N TYR A 390 3.15 -13.74 31.15
CA TYR A 390 4.05 -12.71 30.65
C TYR A 390 5.50 -13.22 30.52
N GLU A 391 5.66 -14.54 30.35
CA GLU A 391 6.95 -15.21 30.33
C GLU A 391 7.83 -14.71 29.17
N GLU A 392 9.10 -14.42 29.49
CA GLU A 392 10.10 -13.89 28.56
C GLU A 392 9.70 -12.57 27.84
N MET A 393 8.70 -11.80 28.34
CA MET A 393 8.14 -10.60 27.69
C MET A 393 9.21 -9.60 27.19
N PHE A 394 10.24 -9.32 28.00
CA PHE A 394 11.34 -8.39 27.69
C PHE A 394 12.69 -9.08 27.40
N ALA A 395 12.70 -10.40 27.19
CA ALA A 395 13.95 -11.15 27.06
C ALA A 395 14.72 -10.74 25.78
N HIS A 396 15.98 -10.34 25.93
CA HIS A 396 16.82 -9.86 24.83
C HIS A 396 16.27 -8.59 24.12
N ALA A 397 15.41 -7.79 24.76
CA ALA A 397 15.06 -6.45 24.26
C ALA A 397 16.24 -5.50 24.52
N ALA A 398 17.19 -5.42 23.59
CA ALA A 398 18.54 -4.91 23.84
C ALA A 398 18.61 -3.52 24.50
N ASN A 399 17.77 -2.56 24.10
CA ASN A 399 17.72 -1.22 24.67
C ASN A 399 16.64 -1.01 25.75
N PHE A 400 15.81 -2.01 26.05
CA PHE A 400 14.85 -1.95 27.16
C PHE A 400 15.57 -2.26 28.48
N VAL A 401 16.25 -1.23 29.00
CA VAL A 401 17.22 -1.29 30.12
C VAL A 401 16.84 -0.42 31.33
N ASN A 402 15.71 0.30 31.27
CA ASN A 402 15.20 1.07 32.41
C ASN A 402 14.17 0.26 33.19
N VAL A 403 14.39 0.08 34.50
CA VAL A 403 13.46 -0.64 35.38
C VAL A 403 12.27 0.21 35.83
N ASP A 404 12.33 1.53 35.61
CA ASP A 404 11.25 2.46 35.94
C ASP A 404 10.20 2.54 34.81
N HIS A 405 10.56 2.14 33.59
CA HIS A 405 9.65 1.98 32.44
C HIS A 405 8.87 0.66 32.47
N LEU A 406 9.02 -0.16 33.53
CA LEU A 406 8.32 -1.44 33.64
C LEU A 406 6.81 -1.22 33.90
N PRO A 407 5.94 -2.05 33.30
CA PRO A 407 4.52 -2.02 33.61
C PRO A 407 4.26 -2.49 35.05
N ARG A 408 3.10 -2.12 35.59
CA ARG A 408 2.65 -2.58 36.90
C ARG A 408 2.08 -3.98 36.74
N PHE A 409 2.54 -4.93 37.54
CA PHE A 409 2.01 -6.29 37.58
C PHE A 409 1.22 -6.51 38.87
N GLU A 410 0.09 -7.22 38.81
CA GLU A 410 -0.60 -7.72 40.00
C GLU A 410 0.19 -8.86 40.70
N SER A 411 1.05 -9.57 39.95
CA SER A 411 1.96 -10.61 40.44
C SER A 411 3.36 -10.05 40.75
N ALA A 412 3.82 -10.24 41.98
CA ALA A 412 5.18 -9.85 42.40
C ALA A 412 6.26 -10.69 41.70
N GLU A 413 5.92 -11.93 41.36
CA GLU A 413 6.76 -12.90 40.64
C GLU A 413 6.98 -12.45 39.20
N ALA A 414 5.92 -11.99 38.52
CA ALA A 414 6.00 -11.43 37.18
C ALA A 414 6.82 -10.12 37.16
N LEU A 415 6.62 -9.25 38.15
CA LEU A 415 7.43 -8.03 38.32
C LEU A 415 8.91 -8.35 38.50
N GLU A 416 9.27 -9.29 39.37
CA GLU A 416 10.67 -9.64 39.61
C GLU A 416 11.30 -10.34 38.40
N ALA A 417 10.58 -11.22 37.71
CA ALA A 417 11.05 -11.81 36.46
C ALA A 417 11.32 -10.74 35.38
N ALA A 418 10.48 -9.69 35.31
CA ALA A 418 10.69 -8.55 34.42
C ALA A 418 11.91 -7.70 34.84
N ARG A 419 12.10 -7.44 36.16
CA ARG A 419 13.29 -6.75 36.69
C ARG A 419 14.59 -7.51 36.38
N VAL A 420 14.58 -8.83 36.51
CA VAL A 420 15.70 -9.71 36.14
C VAL A 420 16.00 -9.62 34.65
N ALA A 421 14.99 -9.65 33.79
CA ALA A 421 15.16 -9.51 32.33
C ALA A 421 15.75 -8.15 31.93
N VAL A 422 15.19 -7.04 32.43
CA VAL A 422 15.71 -5.68 32.17
C VAL A 422 17.15 -5.52 32.68
N THR A 423 17.45 -6.07 33.85
CA THR A 423 18.81 -6.07 34.42
C THR A 423 19.79 -6.89 33.57
N ALA A 424 19.34 -7.99 32.96
CA ALA A 424 20.14 -8.78 32.03
C ALA A 424 20.39 -8.04 30.71
N ASN A 425 19.37 -7.41 30.13
CA ASN A 425 19.49 -6.56 28.93
C ASN A 425 20.54 -5.46 29.17
N LYS A 426 20.44 -4.74 30.30
CA LYS A 426 21.39 -3.68 30.69
C LYS A 426 22.84 -4.18 30.80
N ARG A 427 23.05 -5.36 31.40
CA ARG A 427 24.38 -5.99 31.48
C ARG A 427 24.95 -6.33 30.10
N ASN A 428 24.14 -6.91 29.22
CA ASN A 428 24.56 -7.26 27.86
C ASN A 428 24.91 -6.01 27.03
N GLN A 429 24.07 -4.96 27.11
CA GLN A 429 24.32 -3.66 26.48
C GLN A 429 25.67 -3.07 26.90
N THR A 430 26.01 -3.10 28.20
CA THR A 430 27.31 -2.60 28.70
C THR A 430 28.54 -3.42 28.30
N ARG A 431 28.36 -4.63 27.76
CA ARG A 431 29.47 -5.48 27.29
C ARG A 431 29.70 -5.44 25.78
N GLY A 432 28.72 -4.95 25.01
CA GLY A 432 28.67 -5.17 23.56
C GLY A 432 28.27 -6.59 23.16
N ASP A 433 27.85 -7.43 24.13
CA ASP A 433 27.45 -8.82 23.92
C ASP A 433 26.05 -8.90 23.27
N THR A 434 25.96 -8.74 21.95
CA THR A 434 24.73 -9.01 21.19
C THR A 434 24.37 -10.51 21.14
N GLN A 435 25.26 -11.39 21.59
CA GLN A 435 25.04 -12.85 21.66
C GLN A 435 25.40 -13.45 23.02
N CYS A 436 24.50 -13.30 24.00
CA CYS A 436 24.52 -14.10 25.25
C CYS A 436 23.20 -14.88 25.42
N SER A 437 23.10 -16.03 24.75
CA SER A 437 21.88 -16.85 24.65
C SER A 437 21.74 -17.95 25.71
N GLY A 438 22.80 -18.30 26.45
CA GLY A 438 22.83 -19.46 27.35
C GLY A 438 22.40 -19.18 28.80
N SER A 439 23.20 -18.40 29.54
CA SER A 439 23.17 -18.41 31.01
C SER A 439 21.98 -17.66 31.65
N ALA A 440 21.57 -16.52 31.11
CA ALA A 440 20.43 -15.77 31.63
C ALA A 440 19.11 -16.56 31.48
N ASN A 441 18.95 -17.26 30.35
CA ASN A 441 17.80 -18.13 30.09
C ASN A 441 17.73 -19.29 31.11
N SER A 442 18.86 -19.81 31.58
CA SER A 442 18.88 -20.81 32.66
C SER A 442 18.24 -20.30 33.95
N VAL A 443 18.61 -19.09 34.41
CA VAL A 443 18.06 -18.53 35.66
C VAL A 443 16.58 -18.16 35.49
N VAL A 444 16.21 -17.49 34.40
CA VAL A 444 14.82 -17.09 34.15
C VAL A 444 13.91 -18.32 33.99
N ALA A 445 14.33 -19.34 33.21
CA ALA A 445 13.56 -20.57 33.07
C ALA A 445 13.52 -21.40 34.37
N GLN A 446 14.57 -21.39 35.20
CA GLN A 446 14.53 -22.05 36.52
C GLN A 446 13.64 -21.34 37.53
N VAL A 447 13.44 -20.02 37.41
CA VAL A 447 12.43 -19.30 38.21
C VAL A 447 11.02 -19.70 37.74
N PHE A 448 10.71 -19.61 36.45
CA PHE A 448 9.37 -19.96 35.94
C PHE A 448 9.03 -21.46 36.12
N ALA A 449 9.92 -22.37 35.74
CA ALA A 449 9.66 -23.81 35.77
C ALA A 449 9.59 -24.43 37.18
N ARG A 450 9.94 -23.68 38.23
CA ARG A 450 9.74 -24.10 39.63
C ARG A 450 8.31 -23.91 40.13
N PHE A 451 7.49 -23.14 39.42
CA PHE A 451 6.14 -22.73 39.85
C PHE A 451 5.09 -22.91 38.75
N SER A 452 5.34 -23.82 37.80
CA SER A 452 4.40 -24.23 36.74
C SER A 452 3.59 -25.48 37.14
N LEU A 453 3.24 -25.63 38.43
CA LEU A 453 2.53 -26.75 39.05
C LEU A 453 1.48 -26.23 40.04
#